data_AF-G3SYR9-F1
#
_entry.id   AF-G3SYR9-F1
#
_cell.length_a   1.000
_cell.length_b   1.000
_cell.length_c   1.000
_cell.angle_alpha   90.00
_cell.angle_beta   90.00
_cell.angle_gamma   90.00
#
_symmetry.space_group_name_H-M   'P 1'
#
loop_
_entity.id
_entity.type
_entity.pdbx_description
1 polymer ?
#
loop_
_entity_poly.entity_id
_entity_poly.type
_entity_poly.pdbx_seq_one_letter_code
_entity_poly.pdbx_strand_id
1 'polypeptide(L)'
;QHVGQSLIPSLLTDFVWNLLMKLSKTNHKTASEAASMLKLTLEYHADKVTMVSKIVDTIYKKLRGNSTHIMNHAMLRVVTLLTRTSPKKVIFQLMDYPVPADNTLILMWHAAGSEVSVAPHVLKTFLLILKGKPGETQDSSTGGRRLSLDATNMMPVAASQALCTLLPLSSYRKAVAQFFPQLLMALMLQVFYSSELRLTTKDKPFFARDALRILLKCSGLQEVDTALQNMDCWSQFSEVLFHHRRVHFVAKALSNYRFPQFPETLHYLYKLSVEGPRRSEDSVITAIFLTEVSSIDCAQLGSHSL
;
A
#
# COMPACT_ATOMS: atom_id res chain seq x y z
N GLN A 1 30.61 -3.54 11.54
CA GLN A 1 29.71 -3.55 12.71
C GLN A 1 29.99 -2.43 13.71
N HIS A 2 31.22 -1.93 13.86
CA HIS A 2 31.54 -0.95 14.92
C HIS A 2 31.00 0.48 14.71
N VAL A 3 30.70 0.90 13.47
CA VAL A 3 30.27 2.27 13.18
C VAL A 3 28.86 2.50 13.74
N GLY A 4 28.75 3.32 14.79
CA GLY A 4 27.48 3.64 15.46
C GLY A 4 27.13 2.78 16.68
N GLN A 5 27.97 1.79 17.02
CA GLN A 5 27.69 0.85 18.12
C GLN A 5 27.61 1.57 19.47
N SER A 6 28.56 2.45 19.76
CA SER A 6 28.64 3.25 21.00
C SER A 6 27.79 4.51 20.98
N LEU A 7 27.19 4.87 19.83
CA LEU A 7 26.39 6.08 19.73
C LEU A 7 25.01 5.87 20.38
N ILE A 8 24.66 6.80 21.27
CA ILE A 8 23.29 6.92 21.80
C ILE A 8 22.32 7.37 20.69
N PRO A 9 21.01 7.11 20.81
CA PRO A 9 20.02 7.38 19.75
C PRO A 9 20.06 8.79 19.15
N SER A 10 20.22 9.84 19.97
CA SER A 10 20.34 11.23 19.47
C SER A 10 21.60 11.43 18.63
N LEU A 11 22.77 11.05 19.16
CA LEU A 11 24.05 11.18 18.46
C LEU A 11 24.09 10.34 17.17
N LEU A 12 23.51 9.14 17.18
CA LEU A 12 23.41 8.32 15.97
C LEU A 12 22.52 9.01 14.93
N THR A 13 21.40 9.59 15.37
CA THR A 13 20.49 10.32 14.48
C THR A 13 21.18 11.54 13.86
N ASP A 14 21.92 12.31 14.65
CA ASP A 14 22.72 13.45 14.17
C ASP A 14 23.84 13.01 13.23
N PHE A 15 24.49 11.88 13.52
CA PHE A 15 25.50 11.30 12.67
C PHE A 15 24.94 10.89 11.31
N VAL A 16 23.82 10.16 11.27
CA VAL A 16 23.10 9.79 10.05
C VAL A 16 22.67 11.03 9.27
N TRP A 17 22.11 12.03 9.96
CA TRP A 17 21.71 13.30 9.36
C TRP A 17 22.89 14.00 8.68
N ASN A 18 24.02 14.12 9.37
CA ASN A 18 25.21 14.77 8.85
C ASN A 18 25.80 14.05 7.63
N LEU A 19 25.84 12.71 7.64
CA LEU A 19 26.27 11.94 6.48
C LEU A 19 25.31 12.12 5.29
N LEU A 20 24.00 12.15 5.54
CA LEU A 20 22.98 12.42 4.51
C LEU A 20 23.15 13.82 3.90
N MET A 21 23.54 14.81 4.72
CA MET A 21 23.86 16.15 4.21
C MET A 21 25.11 16.14 3.34
N LYS A 22 26.13 15.35 3.69
CA LYS A 22 27.37 15.22 2.92
C LYS A 22 27.16 14.56 1.55
N LEU A 23 26.12 13.74 1.36
CA LEU A 23 25.81 13.17 0.04
C LEU A 23 25.58 14.23 -1.03
N SER A 24 25.08 15.42 -0.66
CA SER A 24 24.77 16.51 -1.60
C SER A 24 25.96 17.43 -1.91
N LYS A 25 27.17 17.12 -1.44
CA LYS A 25 28.36 17.93 -1.71
C LYS A 25 29.00 17.54 -3.04
N THR A 26 29.67 18.49 -3.68
CA THR A 26 30.31 18.34 -5.00
C THR A 26 31.47 17.34 -5.05
N ASN A 27 32.06 16.98 -3.90
CA ASN A 27 33.17 16.02 -3.85
C ASN A 27 32.66 14.57 -3.88
N HIS A 28 32.79 13.91 -5.04
CA HIS A 28 32.40 12.51 -5.25
C HIS A 28 33.04 11.53 -4.27
N LYS A 29 34.31 11.74 -3.87
CA LYS A 29 34.99 10.85 -2.91
C LYS A 29 34.33 10.94 -1.53
N THR A 30 34.11 12.15 -1.04
CA THR A 30 33.43 12.40 0.24
C THR A 30 32.00 11.88 0.22
N ALA A 31 31.28 12.04 -0.89
CA ALA A 31 29.92 11.51 -1.03
C ALA A 31 29.90 9.98 -1.01
N SER A 32 30.85 9.31 -1.67
CA SER A 32 30.99 7.85 -1.66
C SER A 32 31.34 7.29 -0.28
N GLU A 33 32.28 7.92 0.42
CA GLU A 33 32.62 7.57 1.81
C GLU A 33 31.42 7.76 2.74
N ALA A 34 30.71 8.88 2.62
CA ALA A 34 29.51 9.14 3.40
C ALA A 34 28.39 8.12 3.12
N ALA A 35 28.19 7.73 1.86
CA ALA A 35 27.23 6.70 1.48
C ALA A 35 27.59 5.34 2.09
N SER A 36 28.88 4.98 2.09
CA SER A 36 29.38 3.74 2.67
C SER A 36 29.19 3.71 4.18
N MET A 37 29.52 4.81 4.87
CA MET A 37 29.30 4.95 6.31
C MET A 37 27.80 4.92 6.67
N LEU A 38 26.95 5.59 5.89
CA LEU A 38 25.49 5.57 6.06
C LEU A 38 24.94 4.14 6.00
N LYS A 39 25.31 3.42 4.93
CA LYS A 39 24.87 2.04 4.71
C LYS A 39 25.28 1.17 5.91
N LEU A 40 26.55 1.17 6.28
CA LEU A 40 27.06 0.36 7.38
C LEU A 40 26.39 0.71 8.72
N THR A 41 26.21 2.00 9.00
CA THR A 41 25.59 2.45 10.25
C THR A 41 24.14 1.98 10.34
N LEU A 42 23.37 2.16 9.27
CA LEU A 42 21.95 1.82 9.24
C LEU A 42 21.69 0.32 9.10
N GLU A 43 22.61 -0.44 8.50
CA GLU A 43 22.49 -1.90 8.42
C GLU A 43 22.46 -2.57 9.80
N TYR A 44 23.14 -1.98 10.79
CA TYR A 44 23.24 -2.55 12.14
C TYR A 44 22.51 -1.74 13.22
N HIS A 45 22.24 -0.45 13.00
CA HIS A 45 21.75 0.45 14.05
C HIS A 45 20.57 1.35 13.62
N ALA A 46 19.88 1.03 12.52
CA ALA A 46 18.73 1.83 12.08
C ALA A 46 17.56 1.84 13.09
N ASP A 47 17.51 0.92 14.05
CA ASP A 47 16.51 0.86 15.12
C ASP A 47 16.65 2.01 16.13
N LYS A 48 17.88 2.50 16.33
CA LYS A 48 18.19 3.63 17.22
C LYS A 48 17.89 5.00 16.61
N VAL A 49 17.53 5.07 15.33
CA VAL A 49 17.27 6.35 14.64
C VAL A 49 15.91 6.91 15.07
N THR A 50 15.91 8.11 15.66
CA THR A 50 14.70 8.70 16.27
C THR A 50 13.93 9.61 15.31
N MET A 51 14.62 10.37 14.45
CA MET A 51 14.03 11.35 13.53
C MET A 51 13.74 10.80 12.12
N VAL A 52 13.15 9.60 12.05
CA VAL A 52 12.88 8.88 10.78
C VAL A 52 12.11 9.75 9.76
N SER A 53 10.98 10.34 10.17
CA SER A 53 10.15 11.18 9.30
C SER A 53 10.91 12.36 8.69
N LYS A 54 11.72 13.06 9.48
CA LYS A 54 12.53 14.20 9.03
C LYS A 54 13.61 13.76 8.02
N ILE A 55 14.24 12.61 8.26
CA ILE A 55 15.22 12.03 7.34
C ILE A 55 14.58 11.67 6.00
N VAL A 56 13.42 11.01 6.03
CA VAL A 56 12.67 10.62 4.82
C VAL A 56 12.17 11.84 4.04
N ASP A 57 11.66 12.88 4.73
CA ASP A 57 11.28 14.18 4.14
C ASP A 57 12.44 14.87 3.43
N THR A 58 13.61 14.85 4.06
CA THR A 58 14.82 15.40 3.45
C THR A 58 15.22 14.64 2.20
N ILE A 59 15.14 13.30 2.24
CA ILE A 59 15.46 12.47 1.07
C ILE A 59 14.52 12.81 -0.08
N TYR A 60 13.20 12.90 0.16
CA TYR A 60 12.22 13.27 -0.86
C TYR A 60 12.57 14.63 -1.50
N LYS A 61 12.81 15.66 -0.68
CA LYS A 61 13.18 17.00 -1.16
C LYS A 61 14.46 17.02 -1.99
N LYS A 62 15.48 16.24 -1.57
CA LYS A 62 16.76 16.16 -2.28
C LYS A 62 16.66 15.41 -3.60
N LEU A 63 15.95 14.28 -3.62
CA LEU A 63 15.73 13.50 -4.84
C LEU A 63 14.95 14.29 -5.89
N ARG A 64 13.97 15.10 -5.46
CA ARG A 64 13.20 15.99 -6.33
C ARG A 64 14.03 17.13 -6.95
N GLY A 65 15.15 17.51 -6.32
CA GLY A 65 16.01 18.63 -6.71
C GLY A 65 17.14 18.30 -7.71
N ASN A 66 17.00 17.26 -8.55
CA ASN A 66 17.99 16.83 -9.56
C ASN A 66 19.35 16.39 -9.00
N SER A 67 19.37 15.41 -8.07
CA SER A 67 20.61 14.80 -7.55
C SER A 67 21.26 13.77 -8.49
N THR A 68 22.57 13.54 -8.33
CA THR A 68 23.32 12.56 -9.16
C THR A 68 22.90 11.11 -8.90
N HIS A 69 23.10 10.23 -9.88
CA HIS A 69 22.64 8.82 -9.81
C HIS A 69 23.20 8.04 -8.60
N ILE A 70 24.48 8.24 -8.25
CA ILE A 70 25.11 7.58 -7.10
C ILE A 70 24.47 8.04 -5.79
N MET A 71 24.18 9.35 -5.68
CA MET A 71 23.53 9.91 -4.51
C MET A 71 22.10 9.38 -4.34
N ASN A 72 21.37 9.22 -5.46
CA ASN A 72 20.02 8.69 -5.45
C ASN A 72 20.00 7.27 -4.89
N HIS A 73 20.90 6.40 -5.36
CA HIS A 73 21.00 5.04 -4.87
C HIS A 73 21.29 4.98 -3.36
N ALA A 74 22.22 5.80 -2.86
CA ALA A 74 22.53 5.87 -1.43
C ALA A 74 21.31 6.35 -0.60
N MET A 75 20.62 7.39 -1.05
CA MET A 75 19.43 7.90 -0.36
C MET A 75 18.26 6.91 -0.37
N LEU A 76 18.02 6.24 -1.50
CA LEU A 76 17.00 5.19 -1.58
C LEU A 76 17.36 4.00 -0.69
N ARG A 77 18.65 3.62 -0.59
CA ARG A 77 19.10 2.59 0.36
C ARG A 77 18.83 2.99 1.81
N VAL A 78 18.96 4.26 2.17
CA VAL A 78 18.56 4.76 3.50
C VAL A 78 17.06 4.54 3.74
N VAL A 79 16.20 4.85 2.76
CA VAL A 79 14.74 4.58 2.86
C VAL A 79 14.48 3.10 3.11
N THR A 80 15.13 2.20 2.36
CA THR A 80 15.02 0.74 2.57
C THR A 80 15.37 0.33 4.00
N LEU A 81 16.53 0.77 4.51
CA LEU A 81 17.02 0.37 5.83
C LEU A 81 16.16 0.94 6.97
N LEU A 82 15.65 2.16 6.82
CA LEU A 82 14.70 2.74 7.79
C LEU A 82 13.33 2.05 7.74
N THR A 83 12.88 1.61 6.57
CA THR A 83 11.62 0.87 6.45
C THR A 83 11.74 -0.49 7.15
N ARG A 84 12.93 -1.11 7.15
CA ARG A 84 13.19 -2.37 7.87
C ARG A 84 12.93 -2.25 9.37
N THR A 85 13.40 -1.17 10.00
CA THR A 85 13.30 -1.01 11.47
C THR A 85 12.09 -0.20 11.91
N SER A 86 11.57 0.66 11.05
CA SER A 86 10.47 1.59 11.36
C SER A 86 9.46 1.69 10.20
N PRO A 87 8.87 0.57 9.74
CA PRO A 87 8.02 0.57 8.54
C PRO A 87 6.87 1.57 8.67
N LYS A 88 6.13 1.56 9.77
CA LYS A 88 4.99 2.48 10.00
C LYS A 88 5.40 3.95 9.82
N LYS A 89 6.50 4.39 10.45
CA LYS A 89 6.94 5.80 10.37
C LYS A 89 7.28 6.20 8.94
N VAL A 90 7.93 5.33 8.19
CA VAL A 90 8.25 5.58 6.78
C VAL A 90 6.97 5.62 5.95
N ILE A 91 6.09 4.62 6.06
CA ILE A 91 4.84 4.56 5.29
C ILE A 91 3.99 5.81 5.54
N PHE A 92 3.76 6.20 6.80
CA PHE A 92 2.99 7.41 7.10
C PHE A 92 3.64 8.68 6.52
N GLN A 93 4.97 8.81 6.61
CA GLN A 93 5.67 9.94 5.99
C GLN A 93 5.52 9.95 4.46
N LEU A 94 5.57 8.79 3.80
CA LEU A 94 5.40 8.69 2.34
C LEU A 94 3.98 9.04 1.88
N MET A 95 3.00 8.89 2.76
CA MET A 95 1.58 9.16 2.50
C MET A 95 1.23 10.65 2.55
N ASP A 96 2.08 11.47 3.16
CA ASP A 96 1.93 12.93 3.20
C ASP A 96 2.34 13.61 1.88
N TYR A 97 2.86 12.85 0.92
CA TYR A 97 3.28 13.33 -0.40
C TYR A 97 2.15 13.29 -1.44
N PRO A 98 2.34 13.92 -2.62
CA PRO A 98 1.26 14.12 -3.58
C PRO A 98 0.53 12.84 -4.03
N VAL A 99 -0.75 13.04 -4.31
CA VAL A 99 -1.64 12.08 -4.97
C VAL A 99 -2.20 12.79 -6.21
N PRO A 100 -1.79 12.44 -7.44
CA PRO A 100 -0.94 11.31 -7.83
C PRO A 100 0.52 11.42 -7.40
N ALA A 101 1.16 10.27 -7.18
CA ALA A 101 2.58 10.16 -6.87
C ALA A 101 3.44 10.69 -8.02
N ASP A 102 4.42 11.54 -7.69
CA ASP A 102 5.46 11.93 -8.63
C ASP A 102 6.54 10.82 -8.78
N ASN A 103 7.43 10.99 -9.76
CA ASN A 103 8.51 10.03 -10.01
C ASN A 103 9.40 9.80 -8.78
N THR A 104 9.58 10.83 -7.93
CA THR A 104 10.40 10.71 -6.72
C THR A 104 9.73 9.80 -5.71
N LEU A 105 8.43 10.00 -5.48
CA LEU A 105 7.64 9.17 -4.58
C LEU A 105 7.57 7.72 -5.06
N ILE A 106 7.43 7.48 -6.37
CA ILE A 106 7.46 6.13 -6.95
C ILE A 106 8.79 5.43 -6.63
N LEU A 107 9.93 6.11 -6.81
CA LEU A 107 11.25 5.56 -6.46
C LEU A 107 11.36 5.24 -4.96
N MET A 108 10.82 6.11 -4.10
CA MET A 108 10.82 5.88 -2.65
C MET A 108 9.91 4.70 -2.25
N TRP A 109 8.77 4.51 -2.91
CA TRP A 109 7.93 3.32 -2.71
C TRP A 109 8.66 2.04 -3.10
N HIS A 110 9.35 2.03 -4.25
CA HIS A 110 10.20 0.90 -4.63
C HIS A 110 11.28 0.61 -3.59
N ALA A 111 11.94 1.65 -3.07
CA ALA A 111 12.96 1.48 -2.04
C ALA A 111 12.40 0.92 -0.73
N ALA A 112 11.27 1.45 -0.25
CA ALA A 112 10.58 0.97 0.94
C ALA A 112 10.05 -0.47 0.79
N GLY A 113 9.64 -0.84 -0.43
CA GLY A 113 9.11 -2.16 -0.77
C GLY A 113 10.16 -3.21 -1.16
N SER A 114 11.43 -2.88 -1.23
CA SER A 114 12.44 -3.75 -1.85
C SER A 114 12.77 -5.03 -1.06
N GLU A 115 12.51 -5.09 0.25
CA GLU A 115 12.90 -6.21 1.11
C GLU A 115 11.72 -7.13 1.48
N VAL A 116 11.91 -8.45 1.27
CA VAL A 116 10.90 -9.49 1.55
C VAL A 116 10.44 -9.48 3.02
N SER A 117 11.37 -9.27 3.96
CA SER A 117 11.10 -9.26 5.40
C SER A 117 10.15 -8.14 5.83
N VAL A 118 10.07 -7.07 5.04
CA VAL A 118 9.30 -5.87 5.34
C VAL A 118 7.90 -5.94 4.74
N ALA A 119 7.71 -6.69 3.66
CA ALA A 119 6.43 -6.76 2.93
C ALA A 119 5.21 -7.07 3.82
N PRO A 120 5.22 -8.07 4.74
CA PRO A 120 4.08 -8.31 5.62
C PRO A 120 3.74 -7.13 6.53
N HIS A 121 4.75 -6.42 7.05
CA HIS A 121 4.56 -5.27 7.95
C HIS A 121 3.97 -4.07 7.21
N VAL A 122 4.41 -3.84 5.98
CA VAL A 122 3.90 -2.77 5.13
C VAL A 122 2.47 -3.07 4.68
N LEU A 123 2.17 -4.28 4.21
CA LEU A 123 0.81 -4.67 3.83
C LEU A 123 -0.17 -4.58 5.00
N LYS A 124 0.22 -5.03 6.21
CA LYS A 124 -0.60 -4.85 7.43
C LYS A 124 -0.90 -3.37 7.71
N THR A 125 0.06 -2.49 7.47
CA THR A 125 -0.11 -1.04 7.66
C THR A 125 -1.10 -0.49 6.62
N PHE A 126 -0.98 -0.88 5.36
CA PHE A 126 -1.94 -0.47 4.33
C PHE A 126 -3.34 -1.02 4.58
N LEU A 127 -3.48 -2.28 5.00
CA LEU A 127 -4.78 -2.84 5.37
C LEU A 127 -5.45 -2.04 6.49
N LEU A 128 -4.70 -1.54 7.46
CA LEU A 128 -5.23 -0.64 8.50
C LEU A 128 -5.69 0.71 7.94
N ILE A 129 -5.01 1.24 6.92
CA ILE A 129 -5.36 2.52 6.29
C ILE A 129 -6.59 2.36 5.38
N LEU A 130 -6.63 1.30 4.56
CA LEU A 130 -7.74 0.97 3.64
C LEU A 130 -9.03 0.61 4.39
N LYS A 131 -8.96 0.45 5.69
CA LYS A 131 -10.12 0.29 6.57
C LYS A 131 -10.91 1.60 6.76
N GLY A 132 -10.37 2.78 6.41
CA GLY A 132 -11.07 4.07 6.48
C GLY A 132 -11.86 4.41 5.20
N LYS A 133 -12.81 5.35 5.29
CA LYS A 133 -13.56 5.88 4.13
C LYS A 133 -12.89 7.18 3.63
N PRO A 134 -12.46 7.26 2.35
CA PRO A 134 -12.08 8.53 1.73
C PRO A 134 -13.21 9.56 1.87
N GLY A 135 -12.91 10.82 2.12
CA GLY A 135 -13.98 11.83 2.25
C GLY A 135 -14.43 12.08 3.69
N GLU A 136 -14.20 11.14 4.60
CA GLU A 136 -14.71 11.21 5.97
C GLU A 136 -13.83 12.14 6.81
N THR A 137 -14.46 13.14 7.46
CA THR A 137 -13.81 13.99 8.45
C THR A 137 -13.58 13.19 9.73
N GLN A 138 -12.34 13.07 10.19
CA GLN A 138 -12.08 12.51 11.51
C GLN A 138 -12.58 13.49 12.58
N ASP A 139 -13.66 13.14 13.27
CA ASP A 139 -13.93 13.71 14.58
C ASP A 139 -12.81 13.27 15.53
N SER A 140 -11.92 14.20 15.80
CA SER A 140 -10.71 13.99 16.58
C SER A 140 -11.04 13.56 18.02
N SER A 141 -10.65 12.34 18.39
CA SER A 141 -10.45 11.97 19.80
C SER A 141 -9.05 11.40 20.06
N THR A 142 -7.99 11.96 19.43
CA THR A 142 -6.64 12.01 20.05
C THR A 142 -5.65 12.81 19.19
N GLY A 143 -5.35 14.03 19.65
CA GLY A 143 -3.99 14.58 19.68
C GLY A 143 -3.20 14.78 18.38
N GLY A 144 -3.50 15.89 17.68
CA GLY A 144 -2.48 16.83 17.20
C GLY A 144 -1.49 16.39 16.10
N ARG A 145 -1.82 16.70 14.84
CA ARG A 145 -1.08 17.67 14.00
C ARG A 145 -1.84 17.96 12.71
N ARG A 146 -1.77 19.24 12.33
CA ARG A 146 -2.50 19.94 11.27
C ARG A 146 -2.20 19.38 9.88
N LEU A 147 -3.20 19.41 9.00
CA LEU A 147 -3.00 19.42 7.55
C LEU A 147 -3.83 20.50 6.87
N SER A 148 -3.19 21.09 5.87
CA SER A 148 -3.59 22.14 4.94
C SER A 148 -4.97 21.93 4.30
N LEU A 149 -5.71 23.04 4.11
CA LEU A 149 -6.84 23.34 3.20
C LEU A 149 -7.53 22.19 2.42
N ASP A 150 -7.83 21.05 3.02
CA ASP A 150 -8.87 20.08 2.63
C ASP A 150 -8.94 19.04 3.76
N ALA A 151 -9.82 19.24 4.74
CA ALA A 151 -9.87 18.49 6.02
C ALA A 151 -10.43 17.06 5.87
N THR A 152 -10.09 16.39 4.78
CA THR A 152 -10.71 15.17 4.28
C THR A 152 -9.70 14.03 4.32
N ASN A 153 -10.06 12.88 4.90
CA ASN A 153 -9.16 11.73 4.99
C ASN A 153 -8.87 11.11 3.62
N MET A 154 -7.81 11.56 2.93
CA MET A 154 -7.37 11.02 1.63
C MET A 154 -6.39 9.85 1.75
N MET A 155 -6.07 9.41 2.98
CA MET A 155 -5.11 8.32 3.19
C MET A 155 -5.50 7.03 2.48
N PRO A 156 -6.77 6.57 2.43
CA PRO A 156 -7.08 5.33 1.72
C PRO A 156 -6.85 5.41 0.20
N VAL A 157 -6.97 6.61 -0.39
CA VAL A 157 -6.65 6.86 -1.81
C VAL A 157 -5.15 6.79 -2.04
N ALA A 158 -4.34 7.44 -1.19
CA ALA A 158 -2.89 7.35 -1.24
C ALA A 158 -2.38 5.92 -1.00
N ALA A 159 -3.03 5.15 -0.10
CA ALA A 159 -2.71 3.75 0.14
C ALA A 159 -2.97 2.89 -1.11
N SER A 160 -4.11 3.13 -1.77
CA SER A 160 -4.44 2.46 -3.01
C SER A 160 -3.40 2.75 -4.10
N GLN A 161 -2.94 4.01 -4.22
CA GLN A 161 -1.88 4.37 -5.17
C GLN A 161 -0.57 3.64 -4.87
N ALA A 162 -0.18 3.57 -3.59
CA ALA A 162 1.06 2.93 -3.17
C ALA A 162 1.03 1.42 -3.47
N LEU A 163 -0.14 0.78 -3.30
CA LEU A 163 -0.32 -0.62 -3.66
C LEU A 163 -0.15 -0.88 -5.16
N CYS A 164 -0.50 0.08 -6.04
CA CYS A 164 -0.20 -0.05 -7.47
C CYS A 164 1.31 -0.19 -7.74
N THR A 165 2.17 0.41 -6.90
CA THR A 165 3.64 0.30 -7.03
C THR A 165 4.20 -0.92 -6.31
N LEU A 166 3.63 -1.30 -5.16
CA LEU A 166 4.22 -2.30 -4.27
C LEU A 166 3.80 -3.74 -4.59
N LEU A 167 2.54 -3.97 -4.95
CA LEU A 167 2.04 -5.33 -5.24
C LEU A 167 2.81 -6.05 -6.38
N PRO A 168 3.26 -5.37 -7.45
CA PRO A 168 4.05 -6.00 -8.51
C PRO A 168 5.46 -6.44 -8.10
N LEU A 169 5.97 -6.01 -6.94
CA LEU A 169 7.34 -6.31 -6.53
C LEU A 169 7.50 -7.79 -6.19
N SER A 170 8.61 -8.38 -6.66
CA SER A 170 8.95 -9.78 -6.36
C SER A 170 9.07 -10.04 -4.86
N SER A 171 9.51 -9.04 -4.09
CA SER A 171 9.59 -9.06 -2.63
C SER A 171 8.22 -9.23 -1.94
N TYR A 172 7.13 -8.85 -2.62
CA TYR A 172 5.78 -8.87 -2.07
C TYR A 172 5.02 -10.15 -2.39
N ARG A 173 5.47 -10.97 -3.35
CA ARG A 173 4.75 -12.16 -3.85
C ARG A 173 4.19 -13.06 -2.74
N LYS A 174 5.03 -13.44 -1.75
CA LYS A 174 4.60 -14.30 -0.63
C LYS A 174 3.60 -13.61 0.29
N ALA A 175 3.83 -12.33 0.59
CA ALA A 175 2.97 -11.57 1.47
C ALA A 175 1.61 -11.27 0.81
N VAL A 176 1.58 -11.03 -0.50
CA VAL A 176 0.35 -10.86 -1.28
C VAL A 176 -0.49 -12.13 -1.24
N ALA A 177 0.10 -13.30 -1.45
CA ALA A 177 -0.62 -14.57 -1.31
C ALA A 177 -1.18 -14.75 0.11
N GLN A 178 -0.39 -14.44 1.14
CA GLN A 178 -0.80 -14.54 2.54
C GLN A 178 -1.98 -13.59 2.89
N PHE A 179 -1.97 -12.38 2.37
CA PHE A 179 -2.96 -11.34 2.68
C PHE A 179 -4.01 -11.16 1.57
N PHE A 180 -4.13 -12.11 0.64
CA PHE A 180 -4.99 -11.95 -0.54
C PHE A 180 -6.45 -11.68 -0.17
N PRO A 181 -7.12 -12.45 0.72
CA PRO A 181 -8.50 -12.18 1.11
C PRO A 181 -8.70 -10.76 1.68
N GLN A 182 -7.77 -10.33 2.53
CA GLN A 182 -7.84 -9.03 3.19
C GLN A 182 -7.63 -7.90 2.18
N LEU A 183 -6.67 -8.05 1.27
CA LEU A 183 -6.38 -7.08 0.22
C LEU A 183 -7.54 -6.99 -0.78
N LEU A 184 -8.09 -8.13 -1.19
CA LEU A 184 -9.24 -8.20 -2.09
C LEU A 184 -10.42 -7.42 -1.50
N MET A 185 -10.85 -7.77 -0.29
CA MET A 185 -11.99 -7.10 0.34
C MET A 185 -11.71 -5.63 0.63
N ALA A 186 -10.52 -5.28 1.13
CA ALA A 186 -10.17 -3.89 1.38
C ALA A 186 -10.20 -3.04 0.10
N LEU A 187 -9.67 -3.56 -1.01
CA LEU A 187 -9.69 -2.86 -2.29
C LEU A 187 -11.09 -2.79 -2.89
N MET A 188 -11.92 -3.83 -2.74
CA MET A 188 -13.33 -3.80 -3.16
C MET A 188 -14.12 -2.72 -2.42
N LEU A 189 -13.92 -2.58 -1.10
CA LEU A 189 -14.50 -1.50 -0.31
C LEU A 189 -14.00 -0.13 -0.79
N GLN A 190 -12.70 0.01 -1.06
CA GLN A 190 -12.15 1.28 -1.56
C GLN A 190 -12.61 1.64 -2.97
N VAL A 191 -12.86 0.65 -3.83
CA VAL A 191 -13.49 0.86 -5.13
C VAL A 191 -14.89 1.43 -4.93
N PHE A 192 -15.68 0.85 -4.02
CA PHE A 192 -17.00 1.37 -3.68
C PHE A 192 -16.94 2.82 -3.16
N TYR A 193 -16.13 3.09 -2.12
CA TYR A 193 -16.05 4.42 -1.51
C TYR A 193 -15.48 5.50 -2.45
N SER A 194 -14.47 5.15 -3.26
CA SER A 194 -13.84 6.11 -4.18
C SER A 194 -14.76 6.48 -5.34
N SER A 195 -15.67 5.58 -5.74
CA SER A 195 -16.66 5.89 -6.75
C SER A 195 -17.70 6.92 -6.27
N GLU A 196 -18.13 6.84 -5.00
CA GLU A 196 -18.99 7.87 -4.39
C GLU A 196 -18.27 9.23 -4.37
N LEU A 197 -17.00 9.25 -3.94
CA LEU A 197 -16.21 10.49 -3.86
C LEU A 197 -16.00 11.14 -5.24
N ARG A 198 -15.77 10.34 -6.28
CA ARG A 198 -15.49 10.80 -7.66
C ARG A 198 -16.63 11.52 -8.34
N LEU A 199 -17.87 11.40 -7.85
CA LEU A 199 -18.99 12.22 -8.33
C LEU A 199 -18.69 13.72 -8.27
N THR A 200 -17.79 14.12 -7.37
CA THR A 200 -17.39 15.52 -7.17
C THR A 200 -16.13 15.92 -7.97
N THR A 201 -15.34 14.96 -8.49
CA THR A 201 -14.06 15.23 -9.16
C THR A 201 -13.79 14.25 -10.33
N LYS A 202 -14.24 14.59 -11.55
CA LYS A 202 -14.24 13.66 -12.71
C LYS A 202 -12.85 13.31 -13.29
N ASP A 203 -11.79 14.09 -13.03
CA ASP A 203 -10.50 13.94 -13.73
C ASP A 203 -9.37 13.27 -12.94
N LYS A 204 -9.64 12.75 -11.75
CA LYS A 204 -8.59 12.08 -10.94
C LYS A 204 -8.32 10.66 -11.49
N PRO A 205 -7.19 10.00 -11.16
CA PRO A 205 -6.94 8.56 -11.40
C PRO A 205 -7.62 7.64 -10.37
N PHE A 206 -7.97 6.40 -10.76
CA PHE A 206 -8.80 5.49 -9.94
C PHE A 206 -7.95 4.40 -9.30
N PHE A 207 -7.14 4.81 -8.33
CA PHE A 207 -6.12 3.93 -7.75
C PHE A 207 -6.67 2.66 -7.10
N ALA A 208 -7.83 2.69 -6.42
CA ALA A 208 -8.39 1.47 -5.82
C ALA A 208 -8.74 0.41 -6.88
N ARG A 209 -9.30 0.84 -8.01
CA ARG A 209 -9.56 -0.04 -9.16
C ARG A 209 -8.25 -0.57 -9.74
N ASP A 210 -7.27 0.31 -9.96
CA ASP A 210 -6.00 -0.08 -10.59
C ASP A 210 -5.22 -1.04 -9.68
N ALA A 211 -5.21 -0.82 -8.37
CA ALA A 211 -4.62 -1.72 -7.38
C ALA A 211 -5.33 -3.07 -7.33
N LEU A 212 -6.65 -3.11 -7.46
CA LEU A 212 -7.42 -4.36 -7.52
C LEU A 212 -7.04 -5.18 -8.76
N ARG A 213 -6.93 -4.53 -9.93
CA ARG A 213 -6.48 -5.20 -11.17
C ARG A 213 -5.07 -5.76 -11.02
N ILE A 214 -4.17 -5.00 -10.40
CA ILE A 214 -2.80 -5.44 -10.12
C ILE A 214 -2.80 -6.62 -9.15
N LEU A 215 -3.63 -6.59 -8.09
CA LEU A 215 -3.77 -7.70 -7.15
C LEU A 215 -4.16 -9.00 -7.87
N LEU A 216 -5.16 -8.94 -8.76
CA LEU A 216 -5.58 -10.11 -9.56
C LEU A 216 -4.41 -10.64 -10.40
N LYS A 217 -3.72 -9.78 -11.13
CA LYS A 217 -2.56 -10.17 -11.97
C LYS A 217 -1.43 -10.78 -11.15
N CYS A 218 -1.07 -10.18 -10.02
CA CYS A 218 0.01 -10.67 -9.17
C CYS A 218 -0.35 -11.97 -8.42
N SER A 219 -1.64 -12.31 -8.36
CA SER A 219 -2.15 -13.51 -7.70
C SER A 219 -2.43 -14.67 -8.67
N GLY A 220 -2.10 -14.51 -9.97
CA GLY A 220 -2.34 -15.53 -10.99
C GLY A 220 -3.78 -15.58 -11.49
N LEU A 221 -4.50 -14.46 -11.42
CA LEU A 221 -5.90 -14.31 -11.82
C LEU A 221 -6.05 -13.36 -13.03
N GLN A 222 -5.13 -13.47 -13.99
CA GLN A 222 -5.14 -12.61 -15.19
C GLN A 222 -6.38 -12.85 -16.05
N GLU A 223 -6.90 -14.07 -16.07
CA GLU A 223 -8.11 -14.45 -16.79
C GLU A 223 -9.34 -13.74 -16.20
N VAL A 224 -9.39 -13.58 -14.87
CA VAL A 224 -10.43 -12.82 -14.17
C VAL A 224 -10.38 -11.34 -14.56
N ASP A 225 -9.19 -10.71 -14.59
CA ASP A 225 -9.05 -9.31 -15.04
C ASP A 225 -9.50 -9.14 -16.50
N THR A 226 -9.16 -10.11 -17.36
CA THR A 226 -9.52 -10.11 -18.78
C THR A 226 -11.04 -10.28 -18.99
N ALA A 227 -11.67 -11.20 -18.27
CA ALA A 227 -13.11 -11.41 -18.32
C ALA A 227 -13.88 -10.14 -17.88
N LEU A 228 -13.43 -9.50 -16.78
CA LEU A 228 -14.01 -8.26 -16.30
C LEU A 228 -13.79 -7.09 -17.29
N GLN A 229 -12.65 -7.06 -17.99
CA GLN A 229 -12.38 -6.08 -19.04
C GLN A 229 -13.30 -6.27 -20.25
N ASN A 230 -13.56 -7.51 -20.67
CA ASN A 230 -14.44 -7.82 -21.79
C ASN A 230 -15.91 -7.49 -21.50
N MET A 231 -16.32 -7.53 -20.23
CA MET A 231 -17.64 -7.06 -19.76
C MET A 231 -17.70 -5.55 -19.53
N ASP A 232 -16.63 -4.82 -19.86
CA ASP A 232 -16.48 -3.39 -19.63
C ASP A 232 -16.69 -2.99 -18.15
N CYS A 233 -16.43 -3.92 -17.22
CA CYS A 233 -16.67 -3.73 -15.79
C CYS A 233 -15.78 -2.61 -15.22
N TRP A 234 -14.54 -2.53 -15.72
CA TRP A 234 -13.52 -1.59 -15.24
C TRP A 234 -13.79 -0.11 -15.53
N SER A 235 -14.40 0.19 -16.68
CA SER A 235 -14.79 1.56 -17.06
C SER A 235 -16.03 1.99 -16.26
N GLN A 236 -16.99 1.06 -16.13
CA GLN A 236 -18.24 1.26 -15.41
C GLN A 236 -18.02 1.52 -13.93
N PHE A 237 -16.90 1.14 -13.30
CA PHE A 237 -16.63 1.47 -11.89
C PHE A 237 -16.76 2.95 -11.56
N SER A 238 -16.62 3.85 -12.53
CA SER A 238 -16.80 5.29 -12.34
C SER A 238 -18.27 5.74 -12.22
N GLU A 239 -19.25 4.88 -12.52
CA GLU A 239 -20.68 5.22 -12.59
C GLU A 239 -21.45 4.76 -11.34
N VAL A 240 -22.19 5.62 -10.65
CA VAL A 240 -22.72 5.29 -9.31
C VAL A 240 -23.89 4.29 -9.27
N LEU A 241 -24.65 4.19 -10.36
CA LEU A 241 -25.91 3.44 -10.38
C LEU A 241 -25.76 1.91 -10.29
N PHE A 242 -24.55 1.35 -10.45
CA PHE A 242 -24.33 -0.10 -10.56
C PHE A 242 -23.26 -0.66 -9.61
N HIS A 243 -23.01 -0.03 -8.46
CA HIS A 243 -21.97 -0.48 -7.52
C HIS A 243 -22.10 -1.94 -7.07
N HIS A 244 -23.27 -2.31 -6.54
CA HIS A 244 -23.55 -3.68 -6.09
C HIS A 244 -23.43 -4.69 -7.23
N ARG A 245 -23.89 -4.32 -8.44
CA ARG A 245 -23.80 -5.16 -9.64
C ARG A 245 -22.34 -5.44 -10.05
N ARG A 246 -21.45 -4.47 -9.89
CA ARG A 246 -20.01 -4.66 -10.19
C ARG A 246 -19.28 -5.46 -9.13
N VAL A 247 -19.63 -5.26 -7.86
CA VAL A 247 -19.16 -6.14 -6.77
C VAL A 247 -19.57 -7.59 -7.06
N HIS A 248 -20.82 -7.79 -7.47
CA HIS A 248 -21.32 -9.09 -7.92
C HIS A 248 -20.53 -9.64 -9.12
N PHE A 249 -20.27 -8.84 -10.16
CA PHE A 249 -19.48 -9.30 -11.31
C PHE A 249 -18.07 -9.75 -10.93
N VAL A 250 -17.38 -9.03 -10.04
CA VAL A 250 -16.06 -9.45 -9.55
C VAL A 250 -16.16 -10.76 -8.78
N ALA A 251 -17.10 -10.88 -7.84
CA ALA A 251 -17.29 -12.09 -7.05
C ALA A 251 -17.66 -13.29 -7.93
N LYS A 252 -18.55 -13.10 -8.90
CA LYS A 252 -18.96 -14.10 -9.88
C LYS A 252 -17.83 -14.51 -10.81
N ALA A 253 -17.03 -13.55 -11.30
CA ALA A 253 -15.86 -13.85 -12.13
C ALA A 253 -14.85 -14.69 -11.34
N LEU A 254 -14.47 -14.26 -10.13
CA LEU A 254 -13.60 -15.05 -9.25
C LEU A 254 -14.14 -16.48 -9.07
N SER A 255 -15.46 -16.60 -8.87
CA SER A 255 -16.13 -17.88 -8.67
C SER A 255 -16.05 -18.79 -9.90
N ASN A 256 -16.33 -18.26 -11.08
CA ASN A 256 -16.28 -19.00 -12.34
C ASN A 256 -14.87 -19.51 -12.68
N TYR A 257 -13.84 -18.73 -12.32
CA TYR A 257 -12.45 -19.08 -12.60
C TYR A 257 -11.76 -19.88 -11.47
N ARG A 258 -12.51 -20.31 -10.45
CA ARG A 258 -12.03 -21.20 -9.36
C ARG A 258 -10.69 -20.75 -8.78
N PHE A 259 -10.64 -19.50 -8.32
CA PHE A 259 -9.41 -18.90 -7.82
C PHE A 259 -8.79 -19.71 -6.66
N PRO A 260 -7.46 -19.83 -6.57
CA PRO A 260 -6.79 -20.71 -5.61
C PRO A 260 -7.03 -20.34 -4.14
N GLN A 261 -7.23 -19.05 -3.85
CA GLN A 261 -7.38 -18.50 -2.50
C GLN A 261 -8.83 -18.57 -2.00
N PHE A 262 -9.66 -19.43 -2.61
CA PHE A 262 -11.07 -19.56 -2.30
C PHE A 262 -11.34 -19.93 -0.82
N PRO A 263 -10.73 -20.98 -0.25
CA PRO A 263 -11.00 -21.37 1.14
C PRO A 263 -10.65 -20.27 2.14
N GLU A 264 -9.50 -19.61 1.95
CA GLU A 264 -9.06 -18.50 2.80
C GLU A 264 -9.96 -17.28 2.67
N THR A 265 -10.48 -17.04 1.46
CA THR A 265 -11.41 -15.93 1.19
C THR A 265 -12.76 -16.20 1.82
N LEU A 266 -13.30 -17.41 1.68
CA LEU A 266 -14.56 -17.80 2.32
C LEU A 266 -14.47 -17.71 3.85
N HIS A 267 -13.39 -18.24 4.44
CA HIS A 267 -13.15 -18.15 5.88
C HIS A 267 -13.06 -16.68 6.35
N TYR A 268 -12.37 -15.84 5.60
CA TYR A 268 -12.25 -14.42 5.93
C TYR A 268 -13.59 -13.67 5.83
N LEU A 269 -14.42 -14.00 4.83
CA LEU A 269 -15.76 -13.42 4.68
C LEU A 269 -16.70 -13.83 5.83
N TYR A 270 -16.64 -15.09 6.27
CA TYR A 270 -17.38 -15.52 7.46
C TYR A 270 -16.94 -14.75 8.70
N LYS A 271 -15.62 -14.60 8.89
CA LYS A 271 -15.07 -13.80 9.98
C LYS A 271 -15.60 -12.36 9.96
N LEU A 272 -15.59 -11.70 8.81
CA LEU A 272 -16.13 -10.34 8.66
C LEU A 272 -17.62 -10.24 9.00
N SER A 273 -18.39 -11.28 8.68
CA SER A 273 -19.83 -11.31 8.96
C SER A 273 -20.14 -11.49 10.44
N VAL A 274 -19.30 -12.25 11.17
CA VAL A 274 -19.44 -12.46 12.61
C VAL A 274 -18.91 -11.27 13.42
N GLU A 275 -17.79 -10.68 13.02
CA GLU A 275 -17.19 -9.52 13.72
C GLU A 275 -18.05 -8.26 13.64
N GLY A 276 -19.02 -8.23 12.73
CA GLY A 276 -19.89 -7.10 12.49
C GLY A 276 -19.24 -6.08 11.54
N PRO A 277 -19.96 -5.64 10.49
CA PRO A 277 -19.46 -4.65 9.54
C PRO A 277 -19.33 -3.28 10.21
N ARG A 278 -18.32 -2.50 9.82
CA ARG A 278 -18.07 -1.18 10.43
C ARG A 278 -18.99 -0.09 9.88
N ARG A 279 -19.48 -0.30 8.65
CA ARG A 279 -20.49 0.54 8.00
C ARG A 279 -21.51 -0.35 7.30
N SER A 280 -22.72 0.16 7.08
CA SER A 280 -23.77 -0.57 6.35
C SER A 280 -23.32 -1.05 4.97
N GLU A 281 -22.47 -0.28 4.31
CA GLU A 281 -21.94 -0.56 2.98
C GLU A 281 -20.98 -1.76 3.00
N ASP A 282 -20.22 -1.93 4.09
CA ASP A 282 -19.35 -3.09 4.29
C ASP A 282 -20.18 -4.38 4.36
N SER A 283 -21.36 -4.33 4.98
CA SER A 283 -22.30 -5.46 5.09
C SER A 283 -22.74 -5.93 3.71
N VAL A 284 -23.15 -4.98 2.86
CA VAL A 284 -23.67 -5.27 1.52
C VAL A 284 -22.60 -5.94 0.66
N ILE A 285 -21.38 -5.40 0.67
CA ILE A 285 -20.28 -5.95 -0.13
C ILE A 285 -19.90 -7.34 0.37
N THR A 286 -19.82 -7.53 1.68
CA THR A 286 -19.51 -8.83 2.29
C THR A 286 -20.59 -9.87 1.97
N ALA A 287 -21.88 -9.49 2.05
CA ALA A 287 -22.99 -10.37 1.74
C ALA A 287 -23.02 -10.80 0.26
N ILE A 288 -22.78 -9.86 -0.67
CA ILE A 288 -22.70 -10.16 -2.11
C ILE A 288 -21.56 -11.18 -2.36
N PHE A 289 -20.37 -10.94 -1.80
CA PHE A 289 -19.26 -11.86 -1.94
C PHE A 289 -19.57 -13.24 -1.33
N LEU A 290 -20.15 -13.29 -0.14
CA LEU A 290 -20.54 -14.57 0.48
C LEU A 290 -21.53 -15.33 -0.38
N THR A 291 -22.53 -14.66 -0.96
CA THR A 291 -23.57 -15.32 -1.76
C THR A 291 -22.99 -15.95 -3.03
N GLU A 292 -22.18 -15.19 -3.77
CA GLU A 292 -21.58 -15.66 -5.02
C GLU A 292 -20.51 -16.73 -4.78
N VAL A 293 -19.63 -16.51 -3.80
CA VAL A 293 -18.52 -17.42 -3.51
C VAL A 293 -19.05 -18.73 -2.92
N SER A 294 -20.06 -18.70 -2.02
CA SER A 294 -20.65 -19.93 -1.47
C SER A 294 -21.44 -20.74 -2.51
N SER A 295 -21.90 -20.11 -3.59
CA SER A 295 -22.60 -20.82 -4.68
C SER A 295 -21.69 -21.82 -5.42
N ILE A 296 -20.36 -21.66 -5.34
CA ILE A 296 -19.40 -22.63 -5.88
C ILE A 296 -19.43 -23.94 -5.10
N ASP A 297 -19.49 -23.87 -3.76
CA ASP A 297 -19.40 -25.03 -2.87
C ASP A 297 -20.59 -25.99 -3.13
N CYS A 298 -21.80 -25.42 -3.29
CA CYS A 298 -22.99 -26.19 -3.69
C CYS A 298 -22.86 -26.85 -5.08
N ALA A 299 -22.28 -26.16 -6.06
CA ALA A 299 -22.09 -26.71 -7.40
C ALA A 299 -20.99 -27.79 -7.45
N GLN A 300 -19.98 -27.71 -6.59
CA GLN A 300 -18.92 -28.71 -6.46
C GLN A 300 -19.39 -29.97 -5.72
N LEU A 301 -20.17 -29.80 -4.65
CA LEU A 301 -20.82 -30.91 -3.93
C LEU A 301 -21.76 -31.71 -4.84
N GLY A 302 -22.52 -31.03 -5.72
CA GLY A 302 -23.40 -31.69 -6.69
C GLY A 302 -22.67 -32.43 -7.83
N SER A 303 -21.38 -32.16 -8.04
CA SER A 303 -20.56 -32.82 -9.08
C SER A 303 -19.75 -34.02 -8.57
N HIS A 304 -19.65 -34.19 -7.25
CA HIS A 304 -19.04 -35.36 -6.61
C HIS A 304 -20.08 -36.40 -6.12
N SER A 305 -21.37 -36.16 -6.37
CA SER A 305 -22.49 -37.02 -6.01
C SER A 305 -23.20 -37.67 -7.22
N LEU A 306 -22.49 -37.84 -8.35
CA LEU A 306 -22.95 -38.61 -9.52
C LEU A 306 -21.85 -39.57 -9.97
#